data_AF-A0A4R8LKU6-F1
#
_entry.id   AF-A0A4R8LKU6-F1
#
_cell.length_a   1.000
_cell.length_b   1.000
_cell.length_c   1.000
_cell.angle_alpha   90.00
_cell.angle_beta   90.00
_cell.angle_gamma   90.00
#
_symmetry.space_group_name_H-M   'P 1'
#
loop_
_entity.id
_entity.type
_entity.pdbx_description
1 polymer ?
#
loop_
_entity_poly.entity_id
_entity_poly.type
_entity_poly.pdbx_seq_one_letter_code
_entity_poly.pdbx_strand_id
1 'polypeptide(L)'
;MNNCSVQSVVYIKTMNRIRGPLKKQRGASLLEAISYLGIAAIVVIGAIALLNGAFSSASTNAVNEQVSAIQSGVKKLYMGQPGGYGNLGNAVLASAGVFPSTLTPSTGTNAVTNTWNGAVTVTGAGATFTIEYENVPRSVCVNTITAGGSWVSIGVNGKLETALPVPPDVAATDCASDTTNSIVWTST
;
A
#
# COMPACT_ATOMS: atom_id res chain seq x y z
N MET A 1 -61.69 79.83 -7.68
CA MET A 1 -60.89 80.86 -6.97
C MET A 1 -60.72 80.41 -5.54
N ASN A 2 -59.52 79.98 -5.15
CA ASN A 2 -58.83 80.40 -3.93
C ASN A 2 -57.60 79.52 -3.70
N ASN A 3 -56.50 80.16 -4.05
CA ASN A 3 -55.14 79.93 -3.63
C ASN A 3 -55.06 79.77 -2.10
N CYS A 4 -54.25 78.84 -1.59
CA CYS A 4 -53.53 79.07 -0.33
C CYS A 4 -52.31 78.15 -0.25
N SER A 5 -51.16 78.71 -0.62
CA SER A 5 -49.83 78.19 -0.33
C SER A 5 -49.62 78.04 1.17
N VAL A 6 -49.02 76.96 1.67
CA VAL A 6 -47.91 77.09 2.64
C VAL A 6 -47.02 75.84 2.75
N GLN A 7 -45.72 76.11 2.58
CA GLN A 7 -44.54 75.59 3.29
C GLN A 7 -44.19 74.09 3.23
N SER A 8 -43.30 73.79 2.29
CA SER A 8 -42.40 72.63 2.34
C SER A 8 -41.42 72.78 3.52
N VAL A 9 -41.66 72.04 4.59
CA VAL A 9 -40.67 71.85 5.67
C VAL A 9 -39.58 70.92 5.14
N VAL A 10 -38.42 71.48 4.77
CA VAL A 10 -37.23 70.69 4.43
C VAL A 10 -36.69 70.08 5.72
N TYR A 11 -37.05 68.83 6.00
CA TYR A 11 -36.45 68.04 7.07
C TYR A 11 -35.02 67.66 6.67
N ILE A 12 -34.03 68.32 7.26
CA ILE A 12 -32.62 67.89 7.16
C ILE A 12 -32.50 66.60 7.98
N LYS A 13 -32.58 65.45 7.30
CA LYS A 13 -32.28 64.15 7.90
C LYS A 13 -30.77 64.07 8.13
N THR A 14 -30.33 64.37 9.34
CA THR A 14 -28.93 64.19 9.75
C THR A 14 -28.57 62.70 9.58
N MET A 15 -27.80 62.38 8.55
CA MET A 15 -27.26 61.03 8.35
C MET A 15 -26.23 60.76 9.46
N ASN A 16 -26.69 60.15 10.55
CA ASN A 16 -25.80 59.63 11.58
C ASN A 16 -25.10 58.39 11.00
N ARG A 17 -23.85 58.54 10.52
CA ARG A 17 -23.01 57.40 10.14
C ARG A 17 -22.71 56.59 11.41
N ILE A 18 -23.43 55.49 11.59
CA ILE A 18 -23.07 54.46 12.58
C ILE A 18 -21.72 53.88 12.14
N ARG A 19 -20.62 54.40 12.71
CA ARG A 19 -19.30 53.78 12.59
C ARG A 19 -19.34 52.50 13.44
N GLY A 20 -19.54 51.35 12.80
CA GLY A 20 -19.36 50.05 13.46
C GLY A 20 -17.94 49.94 14.04
N PRO A 21 -17.74 49.17 15.13
CA PRO A 21 -16.44 49.06 15.77
C PRO A 21 -15.40 48.55 14.77
N LEU A 22 -14.30 49.29 14.62
CA LEU A 22 -13.12 48.82 13.88
C LEU A 22 -12.59 47.58 14.60
N LYS A 23 -12.86 46.39 14.05
CA LYS A 23 -12.26 45.15 14.55
C LYS A 23 -10.75 45.29 14.45
N LYS A 24 -10.07 45.40 15.59
CA LYS A 24 -8.61 45.35 15.69
C LYS A 24 -8.18 44.00 15.12
N GLN A 25 -7.56 43.99 13.94
CA GLN A 25 -6.91 42.79 13.43
C GLN A 25 -5.72 42.52 14.35
N ARG A 26 -5.89 41.56 15.27
CA ARG A 26 -4.76 40.96 15.98
C ARG A 26 -4.08 40.06 14.94
N GLY A 27 -3.20 40.65 14.13
CA GLY A 27 -2.34 39.87 13.25
C GLY A 27 -1.53 38.91 14.11
N ALA A 28 -1.55 37.62 13.77
CA ALA A 28 -0.62 36.68 14.36
C ALA A 28 0.80 37.17 14.06
N SER A 29 1.67 37.13 15.08
CA SER A 29 3.08 37.43 14.84
C SER A 29 3.65 36.37 13.89
N LEU A 30 4.59 36.74 13.02
CA LEU A 30 5.26 35.78 12.11
C LEU A 30 5.84 34.59 12.89
N LEU A 31 6.35 34.85 14.10
CA LEU A 31 6.91 33.83 14.99
C LEU A 31 5.85 32.87 15.56
N GLU A 32 4.63 33.34 15.75
CA GLU A 32 3.49 32.52 16.20
C GLU A 32 3.01 31.59 15.09
N ALA A 33 3.02 32.06 13.83
CA ALA A 33 2.71 31.21 12.68
C ALA A 33 3.76 30.08 12.50
N ILE A 34 5.05 30.37 12.71
CA ILE A 34 6.11 29.36 12.60
C ILE A 34 5.96 28.27 13.68
N SER A 35 5.56 28.62 14.91
CA SER A 35 5.37 27.61 15.96
C SER A 35 4.22 26.65 15.62
N TYR A 36 3.11 27.15 15.07
CA TYR A 36 2.02 26.29 14.60
C TYR A 36 2.44 25.38 13.45
N LEU A 37 3.19 25.89 12.48
CA LEU A 37 3.71 25.08 11.37
C LEU A 37 4.70 24.02 11.86
N GLY A 38 5.55 24.35 12.84
CA GLY A 38 6.48 23.41 13.45
C GLY A 38 5.76 22.25 14.17
N ILE A 39 4.76 22.57 14.99
CA ILE A 39 3.94 21.55 15.66
C ILE A 39 3.20 20.69 14.63
N ALA A 40 2.59 21.32 13.62
CA ALA A 40 1.89 20.61 12.55
C ALA A 40 2.82 19.65 11.79
N ALA A 41 4.04 20.08 11.46
CA ALA A 41 5.03 19.24 10.78
C ALA A 41 5.41 18.01 11.60
N ILE A 42 5.66 18.16 12.91
CA ILE A 42 6.00 17.03 13.80
C ILE A 42 4.85 16.02 13.86
N VAL A 43 3.60 16.50 13.98
CA VAL A 43 2.41 15.64 14.00
C VAL A 43 2.28 14.85 12.70
N VAL A 44 2.49 15.50 11.55
CA VAL A 44 2.44 14.84 10.23
C VAL A 44 3.52 13.77 10.10
N ILE A 45 4.76 14.06 10.50
CA ILE A 45 5.86 13.09 10.46
C ILE A 45 5.55 11.89 11.35
N GLY A 46 5.05 12.11 12.57
CA GLY A 46 4.65 11.05 13.48
C GLY A 46 3.53 10.17 12.92
N ALA A 47 2.52 10.78 12.30
CA ALA A 47 1.43 10.06 11.67
C ALA A 47 1.89 9.19 10.49
N ILE A 48 2.79 9.70 9.63
CA ILE A 48 3.35 8.96 8.51
C ILE A 48 4.16 7.75 9.00
N ALA A 49 4.98 7.91 10.03
CA ALA A 49 5.78 6.80 10.58
C ALA A 49 4.91 5.65 11.08
N LEU A 50 3.85 5.97 11.84
CA LEU A 50 2.88 4.96 12.32
C LEU A 50 2.15 4.27 11.17
N LEU A 51 1.74 5.06 10.16
CA LEU A 51 1.01 4.55 9.01
C LEU A 51 1.88 3.63 8.13
N ASN A 52 3.14 3.99 7.91
CA ASN A 52 4.09 3.16 7.16
C ASN A 52 4.32 1.81 7.83
N GLY A 53 4.44 1.79 9.16
CA GLY A 53 4.50 0.54 9.93
C GLY A 53 3.26 -0.31 9.73
N ALA A 54 2.07 0.29 9.87
CA ALA A 54 0.80 -0.40 9.69
C ALA A 54 0.62 -0.97 8.27
N PHE A 55 0.97 -0.21 7.23
CA PHE A 55 0.92 -0.67 5.84
C PHE A 55 1.92 -1.79 5.56
N SER A 56 3.13 -1.72 6.13
CA SER A 56 4.10 -2.80 6.01
C SER A 56 3.57 -4.09 6.64
N SER A 57 3.00 -4.02 7.84
CA SER A 57 2.40 -5.19 8.51
C SER A 57 1.22 -5.74 7.74
N ALA A 58 0.29 -4.90 7.31
CA ALA A 58 -0.87 -5.31 6.52
C ALA A 58 -0.46 -5.98 5.20
N SER A 59 0.53 -5.41 4.51
CA SER A 59 1.05 -5.97 3.26
C SER A 59 1.80 -7.28 3.48
N THR A 60 2.56 -7.40 4.57
CA THR A 60 3.25 -8.66 4.93
C THR A 60 2.22 -9.77 5.18
N ASN A 61 1.17 -9.48 5.94
CA ASN A 61 0.10 -10.46 6.20
C ASN A 61 -0.62 -10.84 4.91
N ALA A 62 -0.95 -9.87 4.06
CA ALA A 62 -1.57 -10.12 2.77
C ALA A 62 -0.71 -11.03 1.88
N VAL A 63 0.61 -10.78 1.79
CA VAL A 63 1.51 -11.64 1.02
C VAL A 63 1.57 -13.05 1.61
N ASN A 64 1.71 -13.20 2.93
CA ASN A 64 1.72 -14.51 3.59
C ASN A 64 0.44 -15.31 3.32
N GLU A 65 -0.73 -14.65 3.44
CA GLU A 65 -2.03 -15.26 3.14
C GLU A 65 -2.16 -15.63 1.65
N GLN A 66 -1.76 -14.74 0.76
CA GLN A 66 -1.83 -14.96 -0.69
C GLN A 66 -0.96 -16.13 -1.11
N VAL A 67 0.31 -16.15 -0.69
CA VAL A 67 1.28 -17.17 -1.06
C VAL A 67 0.87 -18.53 -0.47
N SER A 68 0.35 -18.57 0.77
CA SER A 68 -0.19 -19.80 1.38
C SER A 68 -1.45 -20.32 0.67
N ALA A 69 -2.34 -19.42 0.23
CA ALA A 69 -3.54 -19.77 -0.53
C ALA A 69 -3.18 -20.33 -1.91
N ILE A 70 -2.24 -19.69 -2.62
CA ILE A 70 -1.73 -20.17 -3.91
C ILE A 70 -1.10 -21.55 -3.72
N GLN A 71 -0.22 -21.72 -2.73
CA GLN A 71 0.42 -23.00 -2.45
C GLN A 71 -0.60 -24.12 -2.23
N SER A 72 -1.61 -23.88 -1.39
CA SER A 72 -2.67 -24.84 -1.10
C SER A 72 -3.53 -25.14 -2.33
N GLY A 73 -3.89 -24.10 -3.10
CA GLY A 73 -4.70 -24.24 -4.31
C GLY A 73 -3.97 -25.01 -5.41
N VAL A 74 -2.67 -24.75 -5.61
CA VAL A 74 -1.80 -25.49 -6.54
C VAL A 74 -1.73 -26.96 -6.14
N LYS A 75 -1.39 -27.25 -4.87
CA LYS A 75 -1.32 -28.64 -4.37
C LYS A 75 -2.64 -29.37 -4.57
N LYS A 76 -3.76 -28.74 -4.24
CA LYS A 76 -5.10 -29.31 -4.42
C LYS A 76 -5.41 -29.61 -5.88
N LEU A 77 -5.10 -28.68 -6.78
CA LEU A 77 -5.39 -28.82 -8.22
C LEU A 77 -4.55 -29.93 -8.87
N TYR A 78 -3.31 -30.12 -8.42
CA TYR A 78 -2.35 -31.06 -9.00
C TYR A 78 -2.17 -32.37 -8.21
N MET A 79 -2.90 -32.57 -7.10
CA MET A 79 -2.75 -33.72 -6.16
C MET A 79 -2.91 -35.12 -6.77
N GLY A 80 -3.38 -35.24 -8.02
CA GLY A 80 -3.51 -36.51 -8.74
C GLY A 80 -3.02 -36.45 -10.18
N GLN A 81 -2.30 -35.40 -10.57
CA GLN A 81 -1.82 -35.24 -11.93
C GLN A 81 -0.56 -36.09 -12.16
N PRO A 82 -0.53 -36.99 -13.16
CA PRO A 82 0.59 -37.93 -13.36
C PRO A 82 1.90 -37.24 -13.73
N GLY A 83 1.85 -35.99 -14.22
CA GLY A 83 3.03 -35.18 -14.54
C GLY A 83 3.50 -34.26 -13.40
N GLY A 84 2.94 -34.38 -12.20
CA GLY A 84 3.18 -33.44 -11.10
C GLY A 84 2.84 -32.01 -11.53
N TYR A 85 3.73 -31.07 -11.26
CA TYR A 85 3.58 -29.66 -11.62
C TYR A 85 4.21 -29.31 -12.99
N GLY A 86 4.68 -30.27 -13.79
CA GLY A 86 5.46 -29.98 -15.00
C GLY A 86 4.76 -29.11 -16.07
N ASN A 87 3.42 -29.07 -16.09
CA ASN A 87 2.62 -28.21 -16.98
C ASN A 87 1.93 -27.05 -16.23
N LEU A 88 2.39 -26.73 -15.02
CA LEU A 88 1.83 -25.64 -14.23
C LEU A 88 2.28 -24.30 -14.80
N GLY A 89 1.31 -23.39 -14.94
CA GLY A 89 1.57 -22.00 -15.28
C GLY A 89 0.40 -21.09 -14.89
N ASN A 90 0.67 -19.79 -14.82
CA ASN A 90 -0.29 -18.77 -14.39
C ASN A 90 -1.66 -18.85 -15.09
N ALA A 91 -1.69 -19.06 -16.40
CA ALA A 91 -2.95 -19.08 -17.15
C ALA A 91 -3.90 -20.19 -16.67
N VAL A 92 -3.36 -21.39 -16.40
CA VAL A 92 -4.14 -22.52 -15.88
C VAL A 92 -4.65 -22.20 -14.47
N LEU A 93 -3.78 -21.69 -13.60
CA LEU A 93 -4.14 -21.34 -12.23
C LEU A 93 -5.18 -20.20 -12.16
N ALA A 94 -5.08 -19.21 -13.06
CA ALA A 94 -6.07 -18.14 -13.19
C ALA A 94 -7.42 -18.69 -13.65
N SER A 95 -7.43 -19.57 -14.67
CA SER A 95 -8.67 -20.20 -15.13
C SER A 95 -9.31 -21.12 -14.08
N ALA A 96 -8.49 -21.73 -13.22
CA ALA A 96 -8.93 -22.56 -12.10
C ALA A 96 -9.30 -21.76 -10.84
N GLY A 97 -9.15 -20.43 -10.85
CA GLY A 97 -9.48 -19.58 -9.69
C GLY A 97 -8.57 -19.79 -8.48
N VAL A 98 -7.31 -20.22 -8.68
CA VAL A 98 -6.34 -20.46 -7.60
C VAL A 98 -5.81 -19.15 -7.02
N PHE A 99 -5.71 -18.10 -7.82
CA PHE A 99 -5.24 -16.80 -7.35
C PHE A 99 -6.30 -16.11 -6.47
N PRO A 100 -5.92 -15.60 -5.28
CA PRO A 100 -6.79 -14.78 -4.45
C PRO A 100 -7.30 -13.54 -5.21
N SER A 101 -8.53 -13.12 -4.94
CA SER A 101 -9.14 -11.93 -5.55
C SER A 101 -8.46 -10.60 -5.15
N THR A 102 -7.59 -10.63 -4.14
CA THR A 102 -6.78 -9.49 -3.72
C THR A 102 -5.59 -9.24 -4.65
N LEU A 103 -5.29 -10.18 -5.56
CA LEU A 103 -4.35 -9.97 -6.65
C LEU A 103 -5.10 -9.43 -7.87
N THR A 104 -4.49 -8.49 -8.57
CA THR A 104 -5.11 -7.86 -9.74
C THR A 104 -4.81 -8.68 -11.00
N PRO A 105 -5.84 -9.11 -11.76
CA PRO A 105 -5.62 -9.67 -13.08
C PRO A 105 -5.05 -8.60 -14.00
N SER A 106 -3.95 -8.88 -14.68
CA SER A 106 -3.35 -8.00 -15.69
C SER A 106 -3.61 -8.55 -17.09
N THR A 107 -3.74 -7.66 -18.08
CA THR A 107 -4.09 -7.97 -19.47
C THR A 107 -2.89 -8.36 -20.35
N GLY A 108 -1.71 -8.62 -19.75
CA GLY A 108 -0.48 -9.00 -20.45
C GLY A 108 0.05 -10.41 -20.10
N THR A 109 1.27 -10.73 -20.56
CA THR A 109 1.96 -12.03 -20.36
C THR A 109 2.14 -12.41 -18.88
N ASN A 110 2.07 -11.43 -17.97
CA ASN A 110 2.05 -11.60 -16.52
C ASN A 110 0.62 -11.39 -16.00
N ALA A 111 -0.24 -12.40 -16.15
CA ALA A 111 -1.69 -12.29 -15.93
C ALA A 111 -2.13 -11.91 -14.51
N VAL A 112 -1.20 -11.83 -13.54
CA VAL A 112 -1.48 -11.53 -12.13
C VAL A 112 -0.41 -10.62 -11.58
N THR A 113 -0.82 -9.52 -10.95
CA THR A 113 0.07 -8.55 -10.31
C THR A 113 -0.26 -8.37 -8.83
N ASN A 114 0.76 -8.05 -8.03
CA ASN A 114 0.61 -7.70 -6.63
C ASN A 114 0.26 -6.21 -6.45
N THR A 115 0.12 -5.77 -5.19
CA THR A 115 -0.26 -4.39 -4.83
C THR A 115 0.76 -3.33 -5.27
N TRP A 116 2.00 -3.72 -5.58
CA TRP A 116 3.07 -2.83 -6.06
C TRP A 116 3.28 -2.90 -7.58
N ASN A 117 2.34 -3.48 -8.32
CA ASN A 117 2.45 -3.74 -9.76
C ASN A 117 3.64 -4.64 -10.13
N GLY A 118 4.15 -5.42 -9.18
CA GLY A 118 5.08 -6.51 -9.46
C GLY A 118 4.36 -7.73 -10.01
N ALA A 119 5.00 -8.48 -10.90
CA ALA A 119 4.45 -9.72 -11.39
C ALA A 119 4.36 -10.75 -10.25
N VAL A 120 3.29 -11.53 -10.27
CA VAL A 120 3.15 -12.74 -9.46
C VAL A 120 3.16 -13.93 -10.40
N THR A 121 4.22 -14.72 -10.37
CA THR A 121 4.42 -15.83 -11.31
C THR A 121 4.45 -17.14 -10.56
N VAL A 122 3.75 -18.16 -11.07
CA VAL A 122 3.80 -19.51 -10.54
C VAL A 122 4.22 -20.44 -11.66
N THR A 123 5.33 -21.14 -11.44
CA THR A 123 5.92 -22.08 -12.39
C THR A 123 6.11 -23.42 -11.72
N GLY A 124 5.83 -24.50 -12.44
CA GLY A 124 6.09 -25.85 -11.95
C GLY A 124 7.25 -26.50 -12.66
N ALA A 125 7.99 -27.34 -11.94
CA ALA A 125 9.12 -28.10 -12.42
C ALA A 125 9.09 -29.51 -11.81
N GLY A 126 8.52 -30.47 -12.54
CA GLY A 126 8.43 -31.87 -12.09
C GLY A 126 7.62 -32.00 -10.79
N ALA A 127 8.32 -32.31 -9.68
CA ALA A 127 7.70 -32.50 -8.36
C ALA A 127 7.68 -31.23 -7.49
N THR A 128 8.18 -30.10 -7.99
CA THR A 128 8.16 -28.83 -7.27
C THR A 128 7.45 -27.74 -8.07
N PHE A 129 7.06 -26.67 -7.38
CA PHE A 129 6.63 -25.43 -8.01
C PHE A 129 7.16 -24.24 -7.21
N THR A 130 7.29 -23.12 -7.89
CA THR A 130 7.73 -21.86 -7.30
C THR A 130 6.65 -20.80 -7.44
N ILE A 131 6.52 -19.96 -6.43
CA ILE A 131 5.71 -18.75 -6.43
C ILE A 131 6.69 -17.58 -6.36
N GLU A 132 6.73 -16.73 -7.37
CA GLU A 132 7.58 -15.56 -7.46
C GLU A 132 6.76 -14.28 -7.32
N TYR A 133 7.24 -13.35 -6.49
CA TYR A 133 6.73 -11.99 -6.36
C TYR A 133 7.84 -10.99 -6.68
N GLU A 134 7.58 -10.07 -7.59
CA GLU A 134 8.47 -8.94 -7.91
C GLU A 134 8.03 -7.64 -7.22
N ASN A 135 8.89 -6.62 -7.24
CA ASN A 135 8.60 -5.28 -6.72
C ASN A 135 8.13 -5.25 -5.25
N VAL A 136 8.71 -6.12 -4.42
CA VAL A 136 8.38 -6.18 -2.99
C VAL A 136 9.22 -5.16 -2.21
N PRO A 137 8.61 -4.25 -1.43
CA PRO A 137 9.34 -3.33 -0.57
C PRO A 137 10.18 -4.03 0.50
N ARG A 138 11.30 -3.42 0.89
CA ARG A 138 12.28 -4.01 1.81
C ARG A 138 11.67 -4.56 3.08
N SER A 139 10.84 -3.76 3.75
CA SER A 139 10.27 -4.14 5.04
C SER A 139 9.36 -5.37 4.92
N VAL A 140 8.58 -5.45 3.84
CA VAL A 140 7.73 -6.61 3.55
C VAL A 140 8.58 -7.81 3.19
N CYS A 141 9.61 -7.63 2.35
CA CYS A 141 10.53 -8.68 1.95
C CYS A 141 11.14 -9.37 3.18
N VAL A 142 11.78 -8.59 4.07
CA VAL A 142 12.39 -9.11 5.29
C VAL A 142 11.36 -9.84 6.15
N ASN A 143 10.24 -9.20 6.46
CA ASN A 143 9.25 -9.77 7.37
C ASN A 143 8.63 -11.06 6.81
N THR A 144 8.40 -11.15 5.50
CA THR A 144 7.76 -12.31 4.86
C THR A 144 8.68 -13.52 4.86
N ILE A 145 9.97 -13.36 4.53
CA ILE A 145 10.92 -14.50 4.49
C ILE A 145 11.36 -14.96 5.89
N THR A 146 11.25 -14.09 6.89
CA THR A 146 11.47 -14.44 8.31
C THR A 146 10.25 -15.07 8.97
N ALA A 147 9.05 -14.96 8.39
CA ALA A 147 7.79 -15.45 8.99
C ALA A 147 7.72 -17.00 9.04
N GLY A 148 8.57 -17.70 8.30
CA GLY A 148 8.58 -19.15 8.21
C GLY A 148 7.55 -19.71 7.23
N GLY A 149 7.01 -20.89 7.52
CA GLY A 149 6.07 -21.61 6.65
C GLY A 149 6.64 -22.92 6.08
N SER A 150 5.78 -23.68 5.40
CA SER A 150 6.15 -24.99 4.83
C SER A 150 6.68 -24.84 3.41
N TRP A 151 7.87 -24.23 3.29
CA TRP A 151 8.60 -24.07 2.05
C TRP A 151 9.80 -25.03 2.01
N VAL A 152 10.20 -25.43 0.81
CA VAL A 152 11.43 -26.20 0.58
C VAL A 152 12.64 -25.26 0.57
N SER A 153 12.48 -24.08 -0.03
CA SER A 153 13.48 -23.02 -0.07
C SER A 153 12.80 -21.69 -0.38
N ILE A 154 13.50 -20.60 -0.05
CA ILE A 154 13.11 -19.24 -0.42
C ILE A 154 14.28 -18.60 -1.16
N GLY A 155 14.04 -18.16 -2.39
CA GLY A 155 14.96 -17.34 -3.15
C GLY A 155 14.69 -15.86 -2.92
N VAL A 156 15.72 -15.03 -2.79
CA VAL A 156 15.60 -13.58 -2.65
C VAL A 156 16.64 -12.90 -3.53
N ASN A 157 16.20 -12.13 -4.52
CA ASN A 157 17.08 -11.42 -5.46
C ASN A 157 18.16 -12.33 -6.08
N GLY A 158 17.82 -13.58 -6.38
CA GLY A 158 18.73 -14.59 -6.95
C GLY A 158 19.60 -15.35 -5.95
N LYS A 159 19.56 -15.02 -4.65
CA LYS A 159 20.15 -15.83 -3.57
C LYS A 159 19.17 -16.91 -3.12
N LEU A 160 19.65 -18.07 -2.70
CA LEU A 160 18.81 -19.22 -2.33
C LEU A 160 19.02 -19.62 -0.88
N GLU A 161 17.96 -19.52 -0.08
CA GLU A 161 17.95 -19.92 1.32
C GLU A 161 17.20 -21.23 1.50
N THR A 162 17.89 -22.24 2.03
CA THR A 162 17.33 -23.57 2.34
C THR A 162 17.16 -23.81 3.84
N ALA A 163 17.78 -22.98 4.68
CA ALA A 163 17.59 -23.01 6.13
C ALA A 163 16.44 -22.06 6.49
N LEU A 164 15.27 -22.62 6.76
CA LEU A 164 14.05 -21.85 7.02
C LEU A 164 13.57 -22.02 8.47
N PRO A 165 13.03 -20.96 9.12
CA PRO A 165 12.88 -19.58 8.60
C PRO A 165 14.23 -18.88 8.39
N VAL A 166 14.28 -17.96 7.42
CA VAL A 166 15.50 -17.19 7.11
C VAL A 166 15.85 -16.31 8.31
N PRO A 167 17.10 -16.32 8.82
CA PRO A 167 17.52 -15.44 9.91
C PRO A 167 17.38 -13.95 9.53
N PRO A 168 16.98 -13.06 10.47
CA PRO A 168 16.75 -11.64 10.15
C PRO A 168 17.96 -10.89 9.59
N ASP A 169 19.18 -11.24 9.98
CA ASP A 169 20.43 -10.65 9.49
C ASP A 169 20.72 -11.03 8.03
N VAL A 170 20.45 -12.30 7.67
CA VAL A 170 20.51 -12.80 6.30
C VAL A 170 19.42 -12.14 5.46
N ALA A 171 18.17 -12.15 5.95
CA ALA A 171 17.04 -11.50 5.29
C ALA A 171 17.28 -10.01 5.02
N ALA A 172 17.84 -9.28 5.99
CA ALA A 172 18.19 -7.87 5.84
C ALA A 172 19.26 -7.63 4.77
N THR A 173 20.16 -8.59 4.55
CA THR A 173 21.22 -8.55 3.53
C THR A 173 20.68 -8.92 2.14
N ASP A 174 19.72 -9.84 2.09
CA ASP A 174 19.18 -10.36 0.84
C ASP A 174 18.12 -9.45 0.25
N CYS A 175 17.26 -8.87 1.09
CA CYS A 175 16.32 -7.81 0.74
C CYS A 175 17.05 -6.47 0.59
N ALA A 176 17.86 -6.34 -0.46
CA ALA A 176 18.77 -5.22 -0.65
C ALA A 176 18.10 -3.94 -1.17
N SER A 177 17.03 -4.05 -1.96
CA SER A 177 16.33 -2.90 -2.55
C SER A 177 15.26 -2.34 -1.61
N ASP A 178 15.00 -1.04 -1.66
CA ASP A 178 13.91 -0.43 -0.88
C ASP A 178 12.52 -0.80 -1.42
N THR A 179 12.39 -1.01 -2.73
CA THR A 179 11.09 -1.19 -3.41
C THR A 179 11.04 -2.34 -4.43
N THR A 180 12.19 -2.86 -4.87
CA THR A 180 12.25 -3.76 -6.05
C THR A 180 12.83 -5.15 -5.75
N ASN A 181 12.52 -5.74 -4.60
CA ASN A 181 12.98 -7.09 -4.30
C ASN A 181 12.14 -8.14 -5.05
N SER A 182 12.79 -9.20 -5.52
CA SER A 182 12.13 -10.44 -5.98
C SER A 182 12.27 -11.52 -4.91
N ILE A 183 11.17 -12.23 -4.65
CA ILE A 183 11.10 -13.33 -3.69
C ILE A 183 10.46 -14.54 -4.36
N VAL A 184 11.10 -15.70 -4.24
CA VAL A 184 10.69 -16.96 -4.87
C VAL A 184 10.50 -18.04 -3.80
N TRP A 185 9.27 -18.42 -3.50
CA TRP A 185 8.97 -19.52 -2.58
C TRP A 185 8.88 -20.84 -3.34
N THR A 186 9.67 -21.84 -2.96
CA THR A 186 9.63 -23.18 -3.56
C THR A 186 8.84 -24.14 -2.68
N SER A 187 7.95 -24.94 -3.29
CA SER A 187 7.22 -26.00 -2.62
C SER A 187 7.19 -27.30 -3.45
N THR A 188 6.79 -28.39 -2.81
CA THR A 188 6.54 -29.73 -3.36
C THR A 188 5.11 -30.14 -3.09
#